data_AF-A0A1C5DAX4-F1
#
_entry.id   AF-A0A1C5DAX4-F1
#
_cell.length_a   1.000
_cell.length_b   1.000
_cell.length_c   1.000
_cell.angle_alpha   90.00
_cell.angle_beta   90.00
_cell.angle_gamma   90.00
#
_symmetry.space_group_name_H-M   'P 1'
#
loop_
_entity.id
_entity.type
_entity.pdbx_description
1 polymer ?
#
loop_
_entity_poly.entity_id
_entity_poly.type
_entity_poly.pdbx_seq_one_letter_code
_entity_poly.pdbx_strand_id
1 'polypeptide(L)'
;MCEVCGQTLSWEKTGSAYELADGALVEVTDTELDALPLDSTRAIEVAGFSPAGAVEPLSLGRAYHLIADGDIAARPYAILVRALQCAERNAVVKFVLRNREQIGLLRVQGNALVLHRLLAPDEVHPASALAPAECRLSIGEVSAALVLADTLSADGLEGFTDAYTEALTE
;
A
#
# COMPACT_ATOMS: atom_id res chain seq x y z
N MET A 1 17.44 15.02 -14.73
CA MET A 1 18.73 15.61 -15.18
C MET A 1 19.80 14.58 -14.85
N CYS A 2 20.69 14.22 -15.78
CA CYS A 2 21.71 13.19 -15.52
C CYS A 2 22.73 13.70 -14.49
N GLU A 3 23.03 12.91 -13.46
CA GLU A 3 23.98 13.29 -12.40
C GLU A 3 25.44 13.34 -12.86
N VAL A 4 25.79 12.59 -13.92
CA VAL A 4 27.17 12.51 -14.43
C VAL A 4 27.48 13.64 -15.42
N CYS A 5 26.53 13.99 -16.30
CA CYS A 5 26.77 14.95 -17.37
C CYS A 5 25.92 16.22 -17.30
N GLY A 6 25.01 16.33 -16.33
CA GLY A 6 24.18 17.51 -16.11
C GLY A 6 23.14 17.80 -17.20
N GLN A 7 22.99 16.94 -18.21
CA GLN A 7 22.03 17.14 -19.29
C GLN A 7 20.60 16.73 -18.88
N THR A 8 19.62 17.48 -19.40
CA THR A 8 18.21 17.10 -19.32
C THR A 8 17.95 15.98 -20.34
N LEU A 9 17.64 14.78 -19.84
CA LEU A 9 17.29 13.64 -20.68
C LEU A 9 15.83 13.76 -21.09
N SER A 10 15.55 13.59 -22.39
CA SER A 10 14.18 13.37 -22.87
C SER A 10 13.74 11.95 -22.51
N TRP A 11 12.42 11.73 -22.45
CA TRP A 11 11.83 10.42 -22.18
C TRP A 11 12.37 9.29 -23.08
N GLU A 12 12.71 9.62 -24.33
CA GLU A 12 13.33 8.70 -25.29
C GLU A 12 14.74 8.23 -24.90
N LYS A 13 15.40 8.91 -23.95
CA LYS A 13 16.75 8.58 -23.47
C LYS A 13 16.75 7.94 -22.08
N THR A 14 15.59 7.57 -21.56
CA THR A 14 15.41 6.92 -20.25
C THR A 14 14.63 5.63 -20.44
N GLY A 15 15.24 4.50 -20.07
CA GLY A 15 14.61 3.17 -20.10
C GLY A 15 14.39 2.61 -18.69
N SER A 16 13.51 1.61 -18.57
CA SER A 16 13.34 0.84 -17.34
C SER A 16 14.31 -0.34 -17.35
N ALA A 17 14.90 -0.67 -16.20
CA ALA A 17 15.72 -1.87 -16.03
C ALA A 17 15.26 -2.64 -14.79
N TYR A 18 15.39 -3.96 -14.84
CA TYR A 18 15.10 -4.87 -13.73
C TYR A 18 16.40 -5.37 -13.12
N GLU A 19 16.52 -5.32 -11.79
CA GLU A 19 17.68 -5.81 -11.06
C GLU A 19 17.46 -7.28 -10.63
N LEU A 20 18.37 -8.15 -11.04
CA LEU A 20 18.38 -9.57 -10.66
C LEU A 20 18.98 -9.74 -9.26
N ALA A 21 18.74 -10.92 -8.65
CA ALA A 21 19.22 -11.23 -7.30
C ALA A 21 20.76 -11.23 -7.15
N ASP A 22 21.49 -11.27 -8.25
CA ASP A 22 22.95 -11.18 -8.33
C ASP A 22 23.46 -9.74 -8.61
N GLY A 23 22.56 -8.75 -8.65
CA GLY A 23 22.86 -7.34 -8.90
C GLY A 23 23.02 -6.99 -10.38
N ALA A 24 22.74 -7.91 -11.30
CA ALA A 24 22.76 -7.61 -12.73
C ALA A 24 21.51 -6.83 -13.14
N LEU A 25 21.68 -5.74 -13.88
CA LEU A 25 20.59 -4.94 -14.44
C LEU A 25 20.28 -5.41 -15.86
N VAL A 26 19.03 -5.81 -16.09
CA VAL A 26 18.51 -6.19 -17.41
C VAL A 26 17.61 -5.08 -17.92
N GLU A 27 17.90 -4.57 -19.12
CA GLU A 27 17.06 -3.58 -19.79
C GLU A 27 15.69 -4.19 -20.12
N VAL A 28 14.62 -3.48 -19.80
CA VAL A 28 13.23 -3.91 -20.03
C VAL A 28 12.58 -2.91 -20.95
N THR A 29 12.21 -3.35 -22.15
CA THR A 29 11.52 -2.49 -23.13
C THR A 29 10.01 -2.43 -22.87
N ASP A 30 9.36 -1.32 -23.24
CA ASP A 30 7.89 -1.18 -23.11
C ASP A 30 7.13 -2.28 -23.88
N THR A 31 7.66 -2.71 -25.04
CA THR A 31 7.12 -3.82 -25.83
C THR A 31 7.23 -5.18 -25.13
N GLU A 32 8.28 -5.41 -24.35
CA GLU A 32 8.40 -6.65 -23.56
C GLU A 32 7.47 -6.63 -22.35
N LEU A 33 7.27 -5.46 -21.72
CA LEU A 33 6.27 -5.27 -20.67
C LEU A 33 4.85 -5.53 -21.18
N ASP A 34 4.51 -5.01 -22.37
CA ASP A 34 3.21 -5.22 -23.01
C ASP A 34 3.01 -6.67 -23.50
N ALA A 35 4.10 -7.38 -23.81
CA ALA A 35 4.08 -8.78 -24.23
C ALA A 35 4.10 -9.78 -23.06
N LEU A 36 4.21 -9.29 -21.81
CA LEU A 36 4.07 -10.15 -20.64
C LEU A 36 2.66 -10.77 -20.66
N PRO A 37 2.55 -12.11 -20.53
CA PRO A 37 1.26 -12.78 -20.42
C PRO A 37 0.69 -12.52 -19.03
N LEU A 38 0.25 -11.28 -18.78
CA LEU A 38 -0.55 -10.93 -17.62
C LEU A 38 -1.96 -11.47 -17.90
N ASP A 39 -2.21 -12.71 -17.51
CA ASP A 39 -3.52 -13.36 -17.59
C ASP A 39 -4.61 -12.60 -16.80
N SER A 40 -4.22 -11.66 -15.93
CA SER A 40 -5.10 -10.79 -15.16
C SER A 40 -5.71 -9.67 -16.04
N THR A 41 -6.67 -10.08 -16.86
CA THR A 41 -7.54 -9.21 -17.69
C THR A 41 -8.37 -8.27 -16.81
N ARG A 42 -7.81 -7.13 -16.37
CA ARG A 42 -8.51 -6.00 -15.66
C ARG A 42 -9.43 -6.38 -14.47
N ALA A 43 -9.42 -7.63 -14.04
CA ALA A 43 -10.31 -8.18 -13.05
C ALA A 43 -9.57 -8.32 -11.72
N ILE A 44 -10.30 -8.16 -10.62
CA ILE A 44 -9.80 -8.48 -9.29
C ILE A 44 -10.06 -9.97 -9.08
N GLU A 45 -9.00 -10.77 -9.02
CA GLU A 45 -9.07 -12.21 -8.76
C GLU A 45 -8.94 -12.47 -7.27
N VAL A 46 -9.84 -13.28 -6.70
CA VAL A 46 -9.75 -13.71 -5.30
C VAL A 46 -8.82 -14.93 -5.21
N ALA A 47 -7.62 -14.72 -4.70
CA ALA A 47 -6.62 -15.77 -4.51
C ALA A 47 -6.85 -16.60 -3.24
N GLY A 48 -7.52 -16.05 -2.23
CA GLY A 48 -7.81 -16.75 -0.99
C GLY A 48 -8.45 -15.87 0.08
N PHE A 49 -8.55 -16.41 1.30
CA PHE A 49 -9.12 -15.71 2.45
C PHE A 49 -8.17 -15.77 3.64
N SER A 50 -8.08 -14.67 4.38
CA SER A 50 -7.30 -14.55 5.62
C SER A 50 -8.18 -14.04 6.78
N PRO A 51 -7.85 -14.38 8.03
CA PRO A 51 -8.49 -13.79 9.21
C PRO A 51 -8.34 -12.26 9.25
N ALA A 52 -9.29 -11.55 9.86
CA ALA A 52 -9.34 -10.08 9.85
C ALA A 52 -8.07 -9.37 10.39
N GLY A 53 -7.31 -10.02 11.29
CA GLY A 53 -6.08 -9.50 11.88
C GLY A 53 -4.79 -10.24 11.48
N ALA A 54 -4.84 -11.11 10.46
CA ALA A 54 -3.66 -11.86 10.04
C ALA A 54 -2.66 -11.03 9.21
N VAL A 55 -3.09 -9.88 8.69
CA VAL A 55 -2.25 -8.98 7.90
C VAL A 55 -1.69 -7.89 8.80
N GLU A 56 -0.36 -7.80 8.84
CA GLU A 56 0.36 -6.78 9.60
C GLU A 56 0.01 -5.38 9.07
N PRO A 57 -0.33 -4.41 9.93
CA PRO A 57 -0.65 -3.05 9.49
C PRO A 57 0.46 -2.39 8.66
N LEU A 58 1.72 -2.70 8.95
CA LEU A 58 2.90 -2.23 8.20
C LEU A 58 2.90 -2.68 6.74
N SER A 59 2.21 -3.77 6.41
CA SER A 59 2.11 -4.27 5.03
C SER A 59 0.98 -3.62 4.24
N LEU A 60 0.15 -2.75 4.85
CA LEU A 60 -0.95 -2.08 4.16
C LEU A 60 -0.47 -0.81 3.47
N GLY A 61 -0.56 -0.81 2.14
CA GLY A 61 -0.39 0.37 1.31
C GLY A 61 -1.68 1.16 1.12
N ARG A 62 -1.72 1.94 0.03
CA ARG A 62 -2.87 2.78 -0.34
C ARG A 62 -4.17 1.97 -0.40
N ALA A 63 -5.21 2.58 0.15
CA ALA A 63 -6.57 2.05 0.16
C ALA A 63 -7.41 2.65 -0.98
N TYR A 64 -8.29 1.84 -1.56
CA TYR A 64 -9.21 2.23 -2.61
C TYR A 64 -10.62 1.72 -2.27
N HIS A 65 -11.61 2.60 -2.35
CA HIS A 65 -13.00 2.17 -2.34
C HIS A 65 -13.38 1.61 -3.71
N LEU A 66 -14.00 0.44 -3.72
CA LEU A 66 -14.49 -0.18 -4.94
C LEU A 66 -15.98 0.12 -5.12
N ILE A 67 -16.36 0.37 -6.36
CA ILE A 67 -17.76 0.51 -6.79
C ILE A 67 -18.08 -0.61 -7.79
N ALA A 68 -19.36 -0.97 -7.88
CA ALA A 68 -19.83 -1.83 -8.94
C ALA A 68 -19.84 -1.07 -10.28
N ASP A 69 -19.40 -1.73 -11.35
CA ASP A 69 -19.47 -1.19 -12.70
C ASP A 69 -20.86 -1.43 -13.32
N GLY A 70 -21.77 -0.48 -13.07
CA GLY A 70 -23.15 -0.53 -13.54
C GLY A 70 -24.05 -1.54 -12.84
N ASP A 71 -25.30 -1.62 -13.30
CA ASP A 71 -26.36 -2.38 -12.62
C ASP A 71 -26.15 -3.89 -12.63
N ILE A 72 -25.49 -4.42 -13.67
CA ILE A 72 -25.23 -5.86 -13.81
C ILE A 72 -24.26 -6.33 -12.72
N ALA A 73 -23.27 -5.50 -12.37
CA ALA A 73 -22.27 -5.81 -11.34
C ALA A 73 -22.78 -5.59 -9.91
N ALA A 74 -23.89 -4.87 -9.72
CA ALA A 74 -24.41 -4.52 -8.41
C ALA A 74 -24.77 -5.74 -7.55
N ARG A 75 -25.42 -6.76 -8.15
CA ARG A 75 -25.81 -7.98 -7.43
C ARG A 75 -24.59 -8.84 -7.02
N PRO A 76 -23.64 -9.17 -7.91
CA PRO A 76 -22.39 -9.84 -7.53
C PRO A 76 -21.60 -9.08 -6.45
N TYR A 77 -21.50 -7.76 -6.56
CA TYR A 77 -20.86 -6.91 -5.56
C TYR A 77 -21.51 -7.06 -4.18
N ALA A 78 -22.83 -6.96 -4.10
CA ALA A 78 -23.56 -7.11 -2.85
C ALA A 78 -23.41 -8.51 -2.23
N ILE A 79 -23.38 -9.55 -3.06
CA ILE A 79 -23.12 -10.93 -2.61
C ILE A 79 -21.72 -11.03 -1.99
N LEU A 80 -20.69 -10.46 -2.64
CA LEU A 80 -19.32 -10.49 -2.12
C LEU A 80 -19.18 -9.74 -0.80
N VAL A 81 -19.79 -8.54 -0.68
CA VAL A 81 -19.84 -7.80 0.58
C VAL A 81 -20.45 -8.64 1.69
N ARG A 82 -21.60 -9.29 1.43
CA ARG A 82 -22.25 -10.15 2.43
C ARG A 82 -21.44 -11.39 2.77
N ALA A 83 -20.81 -12.03 1.78
CA ALA A 83 -19.97 -13.19 2.00
C ALA A 83 -18.78 -12.88 2.93
N LEU A 84 -18.08 -11.76 2.67
CA LEU A 84 -16.95 -11.31 3.50
C LEU A 84 -17.38 -10.92 4.91
N GLN A 85 -18.52 -10.23 5.07
CA GLN A 85 -19.09 -9.91 6.38
C GLN A 85 -19.42 -11.18 7.19
N CYS A 86 -20.11 -12.14 6.58
CA CYS A 86 -20.52 -13.38 7.26
C CYS A 86 -19.32 -14.29 7.59
N ALA A 87 -18.27 -14.26 6.78
CA ALA A 87 -17.10 -15.11 6.98
C ALA A 87 -16.13 -14.55 8.03
N GLU A 88 -16.30 -13.30 8.48
CA GLU A 88 -15.35 -12.58 9.35
C GLU A 88 -13.89 -12.66 8.85
N ARG A 89 -13.74 -12.63 7.52
CA ARG A 89 -12.47 -12.82 6.81
C ARG A 89 -12.27 -11.73 5.78
N ASN A 90 -11.00 -11.42 5.53
CA ASN A 90 -10.58 -10.61 4.40
C ASN A 90 -10.25 -11.53 3.22
N ALA A 91 -10.47 -11.07 1.99
CA ALA A 91 -10.00 -11.76 0.80
C ALA A 91 -8.60 -11.26 0.41
N VAL A 92 -7.70 -12.18 0.09
CA VAL A 92 -6.44 -11.87 -0.59
C VAL A 92 -6.73 -11.89 -2.09
N VAL A 93 -6.35 -10.83 -2.78
CA VAL A 93 -6.68 -10.65 -4.19
C VAL A 93 -5.45 -10.35 -5.03
N LYS A 94 -5.49 -10.73 -6.30
CA LYS A 94 -4.57 -10.27 -7.33
C LYS A 94 -5.32 -9.32 -8.25
N PHE A 95 -4.68 -8.22 -8.61
CA PHE A 95 -5.29 -7.21 -9.47
C PHE A 95 -4.21 -6.44 -10.24
N VAL A 96 -4.58 -5.87 -11.38
CA VAL A 96 -3.69 -5.00 -12.16
C VAL A 96 -4.02 -3.55 -11.87
N LEU A 97 -3.01 -2.78 -11.50
CA LEU A 97 -3.12 -1.32 -11.36
C LEU A 97 -1.92 -0.68 -12.05
N ARG A 98 -2.19 0.23 -13.00
CA ARG A 98 -1.15 0.91 -13.80
C ARG A 98 -0.17 -0.08 -14.47
N ASN A 99 -0.71 -1.08 -15.17
CA ASN A 99 0.03 -2.11 -15.91
C ASN A 99 0.98 -2.99 -15.08
N ARG A 100 0.79 -3.06 -13.75
CA ARG A 100 1.50 -4.02 -12.90
C ARG A 100 0.49 -4.84 -12.11
N GLU A 101 0.69 -6.16 -12.10
CA GLU A 101 -0.02 -7.04 -11.18
C GLU A 101 0.44 -6.76 -9.75
N GLN A 102 -0.52 -6.71 -8.83
CA GLN A 102 -0.34 -6.40 -7.43
C GLN A 102 -1.13 -7.41 -6.60
N ILE A 103 -0.63 -7.66 -5.39
CA ILE A 103 -1.37 -8.40 -4.37
C ILE A 103 -2.07 -7.38 -3.47
N GLY A 104 -3.30 -7.66 -3.10
CA GLY A 104 -4.12 -6.79 -2.27
C GLY A 104 -4.89 -7.53 -1.20
N LEU A 105 -5.37 -6.76 -0.23
CA LEU A 105 -6.31 -7.18 0.78
C LEU A 105 -7.66 -6.50 0.52
N LEU A 106 -8.67 -7.31 0.28
CA LEU A 106 -10.05 -6.88 0.10
C LEU A 106 -10.83 -7.12 1.39
N ARG A 107 -11.35 -6.05 1.97
CA ARG A 107 -12.14 -6.07 3.21
C ARG A 107 -13.44 -5.29 3.04
N VAL A 108 -14.36 -5.47 3.97
CA VAL A 108 -15.60 -4.71 4.04
C VAL A 108 -15.49 -3.64 5.14
N GLN A 109 -15.86 -2.41 4.81
CA GLN A 109 -16.05 -1.32 5.77
C GLN A 109 -17.49 -0.79 5.63
N GLY A 110 -18.31 -0.98 6.66
CA GLY A 110 -19.75 -0.74 6.54
C GLY A 110 -20.35 -1.65 5.46
N ASN A 111 -20.78 -1.05 4.35
CA ASN A 111 -21.31 -1.76 3.17
C ASN A 111 -20.44 -1.58 1.91
N ALA A 112 -19.24 -1.02 2.05
CA ALA A 112 -18.32 -0.79 0.95
C ALA A 112 -17.15 -1.78 0.97
N LEU A 113 -16.72 -2.21 -0.21
CA LEU A 113 -15.45 -2.91 -0.38
C LEU A 113 -14.30 -1.92 -0.36
N VAL A 114 -13.28 -2.25 0.42
CA VAL A 114 -12.02 -1.51 0.51
C VAL A 114 -10.89 -2.44 0.08
N LEU A 115 -10.15 -2.03 -0.94
CA LEU A 115 -8.97 -2.71 -1.43
C LEU A 115 -7.72 -1.98 -0.93
N HIS A 116 -6.92 -2.66 -0.14
CA HIS A 116 -5.56 -2.22 0.18
C HIS A 116 -4.57 -2.89 -0.77
N ARG A 117 -3.65 -2.12 -1.35
CA ARG A 117 -2.43 -2.72 -1.93
C ARG A 117 -1.60 -3.30 -0.78
N LEU A 118 -1.10 -4.52 -0.92
CA LEU A 118 -0.13 -5.06 0.03
C LEU A 118 1.29 -4.71 -0.43
N LEU A 119 2.10 -4.28 0.53
CA LEU A 119 3.54 -4.16 0.33
C LEU A 119 4.15 -5.55 0.26
N ALA A 120 5.11 -5.73 -0.64
CA ALA A 120 5.89 -6.94 -0.69
C ALA A 120 6.75 -7.08 0.59
N PRO A 121 7.07 -8.32 1.03
CA PRO A 121 7.80 -8.51 2.28
C PRO A 121 9.16 -7.81 2.34
N ASP A 122 9.79 -7.58 1.18
CA ASP A 122 11.04 -6.84 1.00
C ASP A 122 10.88 -5.31 1.06
N GLU A 123 9.67 -4.79 0.83
CA GLU A 123 9.35 -3.36 1.01
C GLU A 123 9.17 -2.98 2.49
N VAL A 124 9.06 -3.95 3.40
CA VAL A 124 8.88 -3.72 4.84
C VAL A 124 10.18 -4.00 5.59
N HIS A 125 10.82 -2.94 6.07
CA HIS A 125 12.03 -3.08 6.89
C HIS A 125 11.70 -3.67 8.28
N PRO A 126 12.44 -4.69 8.73
CA PRO A 126 12.21 -5.26 10.06
C PRO A 126 12.61 -4.25 11.14
N ALA A 127 11.75 -4.09 12.16
CA ALA A 127 12.00 -3.16 13.27
C ALA A 127 13.35 -3.41 13.97
N SER A 128 13.76 -4.68 14.07
CA SER A 128 15.04 -5.07 14.68
C SER A 128 16.28 -4.56 13.93
N ALA A 129 16.17 -4.26 12.64
CA ALA A 129 17.27 -3.67 11.88
C ALA A 129 17.43 -2.16 12.14
N LEU A 130 16.43 -1.51 12.71
CA LEU A 130 16.37 -0.05 12.88
C LEU A 130 16.34 0.38 14.35
N ALA A 131 15.94 -0.49 15.27
CA ALA A 131 15.83 -0.16 16.68
C ALA A 131 17.22 0.18 17.28
N PRO A 132 17.31 1.25 18.10
CA PRO A 132 18.55 1.56 18.80
C PRO A 132 18.89 0.47 19.82
N ALA A 133 20.17 0.37 20.18
CA ALA A 133 20.60 -0.51 21.27
C ALA A 133 19.86 -0.17 22.58
N GLU A 134 19.65 -1.18 23.42
CA GLU A 134 18.99 -1.02 24.71
C GLU A 134 19.68 0.06 25.56
N CYS A 135 18.91 1.04 26.02
CA CYS A 135 19.36 2.12 26.89
C CYS A 135 18.65 2.04 28.24
N ARG A 136 19.34 2.41 29.32
CA ARG A 136 18.73 2.46 30.65
C ARG A 136 17.85 3.70 30.76
N LEU A 137 16.58 3.49 31.06
CA LEU A 137 15.61 4.55 31.31
C LEU A 137 15.27 4.61 32.80
N SER A 138 15.17 5.81 33.35
CA SER A 138 14.64 6.00 34.71
C SER A 138 13.12 6.06 34.69
N ILE A 139 12.49 5.65 35.79
CA ILE A 139 11.03 5.74 35.97
C ILE A 139 10.57 7.21 35.84
N GLY A 140 11.35 8.16 36.37
CA GLY A 140 11.04 9.58 36.32
C GLY A 140 10.98 10.16 34.90
N GLU A 141 11.88 9.74 34.02
CA GLU A 141 11.88 10.15 32.60
C GLU A 141 10.63 9.66 31.88
N VAL A 142 10.26 8.38 32.08
CA VAL A 142 9.06 7.80 31.47
C VAL A 142 7.81 8.49 32.01
N SER A 143 7.73 8.75 33.32
CA SER A 143 6.59 9.46 33.91
C SER A 143 6.44 10.88 33.37
N ALA A 144 7.55 11.62 33.21
CA ALA A 144 7.51 12.96 32.63
C ALA A 144 7.04 12.94 31.16
N ALA A 145 7.49 11.97 30.37
CA ALA A 145 7.06 11.80 28.99
C ALA A 145 5.57 11.48 28.87
N LEU A 146 5.01 10.66 29.79
CA LEU A 146 3.58 10.35 29.82
C LEU A 146 2.72 11.58 30.11
N VAL A 147 3.10 12.41 31.10
CA VAL A 147 2.38 13.67 31.38
C VAL A 147 2.39 14.57 30.15
N LEU A 148 3.52 14.68 29.46
CA LEU A 148 3.60 15.45 28.22
C LEU A 148 2.66 14.90 27.13
N ALA A 149 2.63 13.56 26.95
CA ALA A 149 1.73 12.92 25.99
C ALA A 149 0.26 13.23 26.29
N ASP A 150 -0.15 13.19 27.55
CA ASP A 150 -1.52 13.53 27.96
C ASP A 150 -1.85 15.00 27.66
N THR A 151 -0.90 15.93 27.89
CA THR A 151 -1.13 17.35 27.58
C THR A 151 -1.26 17.65 26.09
N LEU A 152 -0.65 16.82 25.24
CA LEU A 152 -0.65 16.97 23.78
C LEU A 152 -1.70 16.09 23.09
N SER A 153 -2.47 15.31 23.85
CA SER A 153 -3.45 14.37 23.30
C SER A 153 -4.65 15.10 22.70
N ALA A 154 -5.10 14.63 21.54
CA ALA A 154 -6.30 15.08 20.86
C ALA A 154 -7.21 13.87 20.56
N ASP A 155 -8.53 14.07 20.62
CA ASP A 155 -9.52 13.01 20.39
C ASP A 155 -9.62 12.56 18.92
N GLY A 156 -8.99 13.31 18.01
CA GLY A 156 -8.99 13.03 16.58
C GLY A 156 -7.84 13.72 15.86
N LEU A 157 -7.84 13.62 14.54
CA LEU A 157 -6.84 14.28 13.67
C LEU A 157 -7.26 15.72 13.30
N GLU A 158 -8.33 16.21 13.89
CA GLU A 158 -8.84 17.57 13.70
C GLU A 158 -7.82 18.56 14.29
N GLY A 159 -7.24 19.42 13.44
CA GLY A 159 -6.20 20.38 13.82
C GLY A 159 -4.79 20.05 13.34
N PHE A 160 -4.57 18.86 12.76
CA PHE A 160 -3.34 18.55 12.04
C PHE A 160 -3.52 18.96 10.58
N THR A 161 -2.83 20.02 10.14
CA THR A 161 -2.86 20.46 8.75
C THR A 161 -1.55 20.15 8.04
N ASP A 162 -1.65 19.91 6.74
CA ASP A 162 -0.50 19.77 5.88
C ASP A 162 -0.06 21.15 5.39
N ALA A 163 0.91 21.74 6.10
CA ALA A 163 1.46 23.05 5.78
C ALA A 163 2.01 23.15 4.35
N TYR A 164 2.44 22.04 3.75
CA TYR A 164 2.89 22.01 2.35
C TYR A 164 1.72 22.17 1.39
N THR A 165 0.61 21.48 1.65
CA THR A 165 -0.62 21.62 0.86
C THR A 165 -1.21 23.02 0.99
N GLU A 166 -1.22 23.61 2.20
CA GLU A 166 -1.69 24.98 2.43
C GLU A 166 -0.89 26.00 1.60
N ALA A 167 0.45 25.89 1.62
CA ALA A 167 1.35 26.80 0.89
C ALA A 167 1.20 26.72 -0.64
N LEU A 168 0.63 25.63 -1.19
CA LEU A 168 0.35 25.51 -2.62
C LEU A 168 -1.02 26.07 -3.04
N THR A 169 -1.91 26.31 -2.07
CA THR A 169 -3.28 26.80 -2.31
C THR A 169 -3.46 28.30 -2.05
N GLU A 170 -2.45 28.97 -1.48
CA GLU A 170 -2.31 30.44 -1.45
C GLU A 170 -1.73 31.00 -2.76
#